data_AF-A0A351KHM5-F1
#
_entry.id   AF-A0A351KHM5-F1
#
_cell.length_a   1.000
_cell.length_b   1.000
_cell.length_c   1.000
_cell.angle_alpha   90.00
_cell.angle_beta   90.00
_cell.angle_gamma   90.00
#
_symmetry.space_group_name_H-M   'P 1'
#
loop_
_entity.id
_entity.type
_entity.pdbx_description
1 polymer ?
#
loop_
_entity_poly.entity_id
_entity_poly.type
_entity_poly.pdbx_seq_one_letter_code
_entity_poly.pdbx_strand_id
1 'polypeptide(L)'
;MVQSLIGIMSLVEDTTVISRHNTDVLYNFVHIKAKEALDLGGMFTKEGKEAITGMDKLFIEKNVSPGGAADLLAVTYAIYDIENKYKK
;
A
#
# COMPACT_ATOMS: atom_id res chain seq x y z
N MET A 1 -2.94 -9.11 4.93
CA MET A 1 -3.44 -7.84 4.36
C MET A 1 -2.34 -6.81 4.15
N VAL A 2 -1.47 -6.54 5.13
CA VAL A 2 -0.41 -5.51 5.00
C VAL A 2 0.46 -5.72 3.75
N GLN A 3 0.96 -6.93 3.50
CA GLN A 3 1.73 -7.22 2.29
C GLN A 3 0.99 -6.83 1.00
N SER A 4 -0.29 -7.20 0.91
CA SER A 4 -1.13 -6.89 -0.25
C SER A 4 -1.34 -5.38 -0.41
N LEU A 5 -1.52 -4.66 0.70
CA LEU A 5 -1.64 -3.20 0.68
C LEU A 5 -0.38 -2.55 0.10
N ILE A 6 0.80 -2.97 0.57
CA ILE A 6 2.08 -2.43 0.07
C ILE A 6 2.27 -2.78 -1.42
N GLY A 7 1.86 -3.98 -1.83
CA GLY A 7 1.82 -4.38 -3.24
C GLY A 7 0.92 -3.51 -4.11
N ILE A 8 -0.24 -3.09 -3.59
CA ILE A 8 -1.15 -2.17 -4.30
C ILE A 8 -0.53 -0.76 -4.36
N MET A 9 -0.03 -0.26 -3.23
CA MET A 9 0.59 1.06 -3.12
C MET A 9 1.81 1.23 -4.05
N SER A 10 2.52 0.15 -4.40
CA SER A 10 3.70 0.22 -5.28
C SER A 10 3.37 0.34 -6.77
N LEU A 11 2.10 0.22 -7.16
CA LEU A 11 1.68 0.15 -8.56
C LEU A 11 0.51 1.09 -8.91
N VAL A 12 -0.46 1.24 -8.01
CA VAL A 12 -1.72 1.92 -8.36
C VAL A 12 -1.57 3.44 -8.33
N GLU A 13 -2.19 4.10 -9.29
CA GLU A 13 -2.35 5.55 -9.30
C GLU A 13 -3.38 6.00 -8.25
N ASP A 14 -2.92 6.17 -7.01
CA ASP A 14 -3.78 6.55 -5.90
C ASP A 14 -4.26 8.01 -6.03
N THR A 15 -5.52 8.19 -6.42
CA THR A 15 -6.14 9.50 -6.60
C THR A 15 -6.29 10.28 -5.29
N THR A 16 -6.28 9.62 -4.13
CA THR A 16 -6.26 10.30 -2.82
C THR A 16 -4.92 11.00 -2.61
N VAL A 17 -3.82 10.35 -3.00
CA VAL A 17 -2.48 10.96 -2.97
C VAL A 17 -2.40 12.12 -3.95
N ILE A 18 -2.79 11.89 -5.21
CA ILE A 18 -2.73 12.93 -6.26
C ILE A 18 -3.56 14.16 -5.88
N SER A 19 -4.80 13.97 -5.40
CA SER A 19 -5.72 15.07 -5.09
C SER A 19 -5.29 15.91 -3.87
N ARG A 20 -4.68 15.28 -2.86
CA ARG A 20 -4.21 15.97 -1.65
C ARG A 20 -2.78 16.50 -1.76
N HIS A 21 -2.01 15.98 -2.72
CA HIS A 21 -0.62 16.34 -2.96
C HIS A 21 -0.42 16.61 -4.46
N ASN A 22 0.24 15.70 -5.18
CA ASN A 22 0.50 15.77 -6.61
C ASN A 22 1.04 14.42 -7.13
N THR A 23 1.24 14.31 -8.44
CA THR A 23 1.77 13.11 -9.10
C THR A 23 3.21 12.78 -8.71
N ASP A 24 4.03 13.77 -8.36
CA ASP A 24 5.40 13.55 -7.91
C ASP A 24 5.44 12.79 -6.58
N VAL A 25 4.60 13.17 -5.62
CA VAL A 25 4.46 12.43 -4.35
C VAL A 25 3.97 11.00 -4.58
N LEU A 26 3.12 10.76 -5.57
CA LEU A 26 2.71 9.39 -5.91
C LEU A 26 3.89 8.58 -6.47
N TYR A 27 4.48 9.03 -7.59
CA TYR A 27 5.43 8.24 -8.36
C TYR A 27 6.82 8.19 -7.74
N ASN A 28 7.30 9.31 -7.19
CA ASN A 28 8.67 9.44 -6.70
C ASN A 28 8.79 9.25 -5.18
N PHE A 29 7.66 9.15 -4.46
CA PHE A 29 7.67 8.91 -3.02
C PHE A 29 6.86 7.67 -2.63
N VAL A 30 5.55 7.64 -2.84
CA VAL A 30 4.71 6.50 -2.39
C VAL A 30 5.10 5.20 -3.07
N HIS A 31 5.18 5.19 -4.41
CA HIS A 31 5.56 4.00 -5.19
C HIS A 31 6.96 3.51 -4.82
N ILE A 32 7.93 4.43 -4.72
CA ILE A 32 9.32 4.12 -4.39
C ILE A 32 9.41 3.50 -2.99
N LYS A 33 8.81 4.11 -1.97
CA LYS A 33 8.89 3.60 -0.59
C LYS A 33 8.22 2.24 -0.44
N ALA A 34 7.07 2.05 -1.09
CA ALA A 34 6.40 0.76 -1.11
C ALA A 34 7.26 -0.31 -1.82
N LYS A 35 7.90 0.04 -2.95
CA LYS A 35 8.79 -0.86 -3.68
C LYS A 35 10.04 -1.22 -2.88
N GLU A 36 10.71 -0.26 -2.25
CA GLU A 36 11.86 -0.51 -1.37
C GLU A 36 11.52 -1.50 -0.26
N ALA A 37 10.37 -1.33 0.39
CA ALA A 37 9.89 -2.26 1.41
C ALA A 37 9.65 -3.68 0.85
N LEU A 38 9.11 -3.80 -0.35
CA LEU A 38 8.88 -5.09 -1.02
C LEU A 38 10.19 -5.76 -1.44
N ASP A 39 11.15 -4.99 -1.97
CA ASP A 39 12.47 -5.48 -2.39
C ASP A 39 13.26 -6.02 -1.19
N LEU A 40 13.01 -5.50 0.02
CA LEU A 40 13.53 -6.04 1.29
C LEU A 40 12.79 -7.30 1.79
N GLY A 41 11.81 -7.82 1.04
CA GLY A 41 11.02 -9.01 1.38
C GLY A 41 9.69 -8.71 2.07
N GLY A 42 9.31 -7.43 2.19
CA GLY A 42 8.03 -7.00 2.72
C GLY A 42 7.70 -7.57 4.11
N MET A 43 6.46 -8.01 4.30
CA MET A 43 6.04 -8.58 5.58
C MET A 43 6.60 -9.98 5.89
N PHE A 44 7.40 -10.56 5.00
CA PHE A 44 7.95 -11.92 5.16
C PHE A 44 9.34 -11.95 5.81
N THR A 45 10.04 -10.81 5.81
CA THR A 45 11.38 -10.66 6.41
C THR A 45 11.34 -9.70 7.59
N LYS A 46 12.41 -9.65 8.38
CA LYS A 46 12.53 -8.68 9.48
C LYS A 46 12.77 -7.28 8.91
N GLU A 47 13.67 -7.19 7.94
CA GLU A 47 14.11 -5.98 7.26
C GLU A 47 12.94 -5.32 6.53
N GLY A 48 12.11 -6.10 5.84
CA GLY A 48 10.92 -5.58 5.16
C GLY A 48 9.86 -5.06 6.13
N LYS A 49 9.63 -5.73 7.28
CA LYS A 49 8.72 -5.22 8.33
C LYS A 49 9.21 -3.90 8.92
N GLU A 50 10.51 -3.79 9.17
CA GLU A 50 11.13 -2.55 9.65
C GLU A 50 11.01 -1.43 8.62
N ALA A 51 11.23 -1.73 7.33
CA ALA A 51 11.05 -0.78 6.24
C ALA A 51 9.58 -0.31 6.11
N ILE A 52 8.60 -1.22 6.21
CA ILE A 52 7.18 -0.87 6.19
C ILE A 52 6.82 0.04 7.36
N THR A 53 7.33 -0.26 8.55
CA THR A 53 7.10 0.57 9.75
C THR A 53 7.74 1.95 9.61
N GLY A 54 8.95 2.02 9.02
CA GLY A 54 9.62 3.28 8.73
C GLY A 54 8.87 4.12 7.69
N MET A 55 8.40 3.47 6.62
CA MET A 55 7.57 4.09 5.58
C MET A 55 6.27 4.65 6.15
N ASP A 56 5.54 3.89 6.99
CA ASP A 56 4.30 4.33 7.61
C ASP A 56 4.51 5.59 8.47
N LYS A 57 5.58 5.62 9.26
CA LYS A 57 5.97 6.80 10.03
C LYS A 57 6.26 8.02 9.14
N LEU A 58 6.99 7.81 8.04
CA LEU A 58 7.28 8.88 7.07
C LEU A 58 6.00 9.40 6.42
N PHE A 59 5.04 8.52 6.09
CA PHE A 59 3.76 8.92 5.51
C PHE A 59 2.95 9.76 6.50
N ILE A 60 2.90 9.36 7.77
CA ILE A 60 2.27 10.13 8.84
C ILE A 60 2.93 11.52 8.98
N GLU A 61 4.27 11.57 9.03
CA GLU A 61 5.03 12.82 9.14
C GLU A 61 4.74 13.77 7.97
N LYS A 62 4.65 13.23 6.75
CA LYS A 62 4.39 14.01 5.53
C LYS A 62 2.89 14.21 5.25
N ASN A 63 2.00 13.70 6.10
CA ASN A 63 0.54 13.69 5.90
C ASN A 63 0.10 13.06 4.56
N VAL A 64 0.87 12.08 4.08
CA VAL A 64 0.59 11.33 2.85
C VAL A 64 -0.27 10.12 3.22
N SER A 65 -1.47 10.02 2.62
CA SER A 65 -2.38 8.91 2.87
C SER A 65 -2.81 8.28 1.54
N PRO A 66 -2.35 7.06 1.23
CA PRO A 66 -2.80 6.30 0.06
C PRO A 66 -4.13 5.60 0.35
N GLY A 67 -5.19 6.42 0.45
CA GLY A 67 -6.55 5.95 0.74
C GLY A 67 -7.15 5.10 -0.37
N GLY A 68 -6.89 5.43 -1.64
CA GLY A 68 -7.41 4.66 -2.77
C GLY A 68 -6.86 3.24 -2.80
N ALA A 69 -5.59 3.05 -2.43
CA ALA A 69 -4.99 1.73 -2.27
C ALA A 69 -5.67 0.91 -1.17
N ALA A 70 -6.03 1.54 -0.04
CA ALA A 70 -6.73 0.88 1.05
C ALA A 70 -8.16 0.47 0.66
N ASP A 71 -8.89 1.36 -0.03
CA ASP A 71 -10.24 1.07 -0.54
C ASP A 71 -10.22 -0.10 -1.54
N LEU A 72 -9.25 -0.11 -2.46
CA LEU A 72 -9.08 -1.20 -3.41
C LEU A 72 -8.80 -2.54 -2.71
N LEU A 73 -7.97 -2.54 -1.66
CA LEU A 73 -7.73 -3.74 -0.85
C LEU A 73 -9.01 -4.21 -0.16
N ALA A 74 -9.79 -3.29 0.41
CA ALA A 74 -11.04 -3.62 1.10
C ALA A 74 -12.05 -4.27 0.14
N VAL A 75 -12.24 -3.70 -1.05
CA VAL A 75 -13.13 -4.27 -2.09
C VAL A 75 -12.61 -5.62 -2.57
N THR A 76 -11.30 -5.73 -2.82
CA THR A 76 -10.67 -7.00 -3.23
C THR A 76 -10.91 -8.09 -2.19
N TYR A 77 -10.71 -7.79 -0.90
CA TYR A 77 -10.96 -8.72 0.19
C TYR A 77 -12.44 -9.09 0.30
N ALA A 78 -13.36 -8.13 0.15
CA ALA A 78 -14.78 -8.40 0.19
C ALA A 78 -15.22 -9.37 -0.92
N ILE A 79 -14.73 -9.16 -2.15
CA ILE A 79 -15.01 -10.07 -3.28
C ILE A 79 -14.41 -11.46 -3.00
N TYR A 80 -13.16 -11.52 -2.55
CA TYR A 80 -12.50 -12.78 -2.19
C TYR A 80 -13.29 -13.55 -1.10
N ASP A 81 -13.76 -12.86 -0.06
CA ASP A 81 -14.54 -13.48 1.01
C ASP A 81 -15.86 -14.04 0.48
N ILE A 82 -16.59 -13.26 -0.33
CA ILE A 82 -17.84 -13.69 -0.98
C ILE A 82 -17.60 -14.94 -1.83
N GLU A 83 -16.60 -14.91 -2.72
CA GLU A 83 -16.30 -16.03 -3.60
C GLU A 83 -15.97 -17.32 -2.83
N ASN A 84 -15.19 -17.23 -1.75
CA ASN A 84 -14.79 -18.42 -1.00
C ASN A 84 -15.86 -18.90 -0.03
N LYS A 85 -16.77 -18.04 0.42
CA LYS A 85 -17.91 -18.44 1.26
C LYS A 85 -18.94 -19.29 0.52
N TYR A 86 -19.01 -19.17 -0.80
CA TYR A 86 -19.92 -19.94 -1.66
C TYR A 86 -19.22 -21.00 -2.52
N LYS A 87 -17.90 -21.18 -2.39
CA LYS A 87 -17.21 -22.36 -2.93
C LYS A 87 -17.59 -23.58 -2.09
N LYS A 88 -18.35 -24.49 -2.69
CA LYS A 88 -18.67 -25.82 -2.14
C LYS A 88 -17.43 -26.70 -2.09
#